data_AF-A0A8C3WQL4-F1
#
_entry.id   AF-A0A8C3WQL4-F1
#
_cell.length_a   1.000
_cell.length_b   1.000
_cell.length_c   1.000
_cell.angle_alpha   90.00
_cell.angle_beta   90.00
_cell.angle_gamma   90.00
#
_symmetry.space_group_name_H-M   'P 1'
#
loop_
_entity.id
_entity.type
_entity.pdbx_description
1 polymer ?
#
loop_
_entity_poly.entity_id
_entity_poly.type
_entity_poly.pdbx_seq_one_letter_code
_entity_poly.pdbx_strand_id
1 'polypeptide(L)'
;MAAPNVLLVMGVSGSGKSTVGALLASELGWKFYDADDYHPEENRMKMGKGIPLNDQDRIPWLCNLHDILRRDVASGQRVVLACSALKKGYRHILIRGKECAPLKCDESEKEEKPAEVKLLVVHLTGSFEVISGRLLKRKGHFMPPELLQSQFNTLEPPSAPENFVQISVDQSPSEIIAIIMEMKMK
;
A
#
# COMPACT_ATOMS: atom_id res chain seq x y z
N MET A 1 8.34 -11.66 16.77
CA MET A 1 8.26 -11.56 15.30
C MET A 1 9.39 -10.67 14.84
N ALA A 2 10.03 -10.94 13.69
CA ALA A 2 11.07 -10.05 13.16
C ALA A 2 10.47 -8.68 12.79
N ALA A 3 11.21 -7.60 13.02
CA ALA A 3 10.76 -6.25 12.69
C ALA A 3 10.47 -6.13 11.17
N PRO A 4 9.40 -5.42 10.76
CA PRO A 4 9.12 -5.18 9.36
C PRO A 4 10.20 -4.31 8.73
N ASN A 5 10.47 -4.53 7.45
CA ASN A 5 11.32 -3.66 6.63
C ASN A 5 10.51 -2.82 5.62
N VAL A 6 9.21 -3.14 5.46
CA VAL A 6 8.27 -2.34 4.67
C VAL A 6 6.99 -2.09 5.47
N LEU A 7 6.57 -0.83 5.57
CA LEU A 7 5.24 -0.44 6.02
C LEU A 7 4.38 -0.08 4.82
N LEU A 8 3.28 -0.79 4.63
CA LEU A 8 2.27 -0.47 3.62
C LEU A 8 1.15 0.32 4.27
N VAL A 9 1.04 1.61 3.96
CA VAL A 9 -0.10 2.44 4.35
C VAL A 9 -1.20 2.27 3.29
N MET A 10 -2.21 1.45 3.62
CA MET A 10 -3.30 1.10 2.72
C MET A 10 -4.65 1.71 3.12
N GLY A 11 -5.58 1.72 2.17
CA GLY A 11 -6.93 2.25 2.31
C GLY A 11 -7.44 2.84 1.01
N VAL A 12 -8.74 3.12 0.94
CA VAL A 12 -9.36 3.74 -0.23
C VAL A 12 -8.82 5.17 -0.47
N SER A 13 -8.96 5.70 -1.68
CA SER A 13 -8.58 7.08 -1.96
C SER A 13 -9.40 8.05 -1.08
N GLY A 14 -8.74 9.10 -0.59
CA GLY A 14 -9.29 10.00 0.43
C GLY A 14 -9.04 9.59 1.88
N SER A 15 -8.52 8.39 2.16
CA SER A 15 -8.21 7.94 3.53
C SER A 15 -6.99 8.62 4.16
N GLY A 16 -6.16 9.32 3.37
CA GLY A 16 -4.97 10.04 3.87
C GLY A 16 -3.65 9.25 3.79
N LYS A 17 -3.58 8.17 3.01
CA LYS A 17 -2.38 7.32 2.87
C LYS A 17 -1.09 8.10 2.62
N SER A 18 -1.07 9.00 1.65
CA SER A 18 0.13 9.76 1.28
C SER A 18 0.60 10.66 2.44
N THR A 19 -0.33 11.33 3.11
CA THR A 19 -0.03 12.19 4.26
C THR A 19 0.49 11.39 5.44
N VAL A 20 -0.21 10.32 5.83
CA VAL A 20 0.21 9.46 6.95
C VAL A 20 1.54 8.77 6.63
N GLY A 21 1.70 8.26 5.40
CA GLY A 21 2.92 7.58 4.96
C GLY A 21 4.13 8.49 4.94
N ALA A 22 4.01 9.72 4.41
CA ALA A 22 5.11 10.68 4.37
C ALA A 22 5.55 11.11 5.78
N LEU A 23 4.59 11.39 6.67
CA LEU A 23 4.89 11.75 8.05
C LEU A 23 5.52 10.57 8.81
N LEU A 24 4.96 9.37 8.68
CA LEU A 24 5.50 8.16 9.31
C LEU A 24 6.92 7.86 8.85
N ALA A 25 7.20 8.03 7.56
CA ALA A 25 8.55 7.87 7.01
C ALA A 25 9.53 8.90 7.59
N SER A 26 9.10 10.17 7.69
CA SER A 26 9.90 11.24 8.29
C SER A 26 10.25 10.95 9.75
N GLU A 27 9.27 10.52 10.56
CA GLU A 27 9.48 10.18 11.97
C GLU A 27 10.39 8.96 12.16
N LEU A 28 10.27 7.96 11.29
CA LEU A 28 11.07 6.74 11.35
C LEU A 28 12.46 6.87 10.71
N GLY A 29 12.70 7.93 9.94
CA GLY A 29 13.87 8.04 9.06
C GLY A 29 13.89 6.98 7.94
N TRP A 30 12.72 6.52 7.50
CA TRP A 30 12.57 5.51 6.43
C TRP A 30 12.32 6.20 5.09
N LYS A 31 12.58 5.49 4.00
CA LYS A 31 12.32 6.00 2.65
C LYS A 31 10.83 5.94 2.34
N PHE A 32 10.27 7.03 1.80
CA PHE A 32 8.87 7.11 1.43
C PHE A 32 8.65 6.94 -0.07
N TYR A 33 7.62 6.19 -0.44
CA TYR A 33 7.08 6.14 -1.79
C TYR A 33 5.56 6.31 -1.79
N ASP A 34 5.07 7.16 -2.69
CA ASP A 34 3.66 7.17 -3.07
C ASP A 34 3.47 6.31 -4.32
N ALA A 35 2.69 5.23 -4.20
CA ALA A 35 2.50 4.28 -5.28
C ALA A 35 1.80 4.91 -6.50
N ASP A 36 1.01 5.96 -6.31
CA ASP A 36 0.31 6.65 -7.39
C ASP A 36 1.30 7.32 -8.38
N ASP A 37 2.51 7.70 -7.91
CA ASP A 37 3.58 8.29 -8.74
C ASP A 37 4.19 7.28 -9.72
N TYR A 38 4.02 5.99 -9.47
CA TYR A 38 4.60 4.90 -10.26
C TYR A 38 3.63 4.31 -11.28
N HIS A 39 2.43 4.88 -11.41
CA HIS A 39 1.47 4.41 -12.41
C HIS A 39 1.97 4.70 -13.84
N PRO A 40 1.89 3.71 -14.75
CA PRO A 40 2.16 3.96 -16.16
C PRO A 40 1.15 4.97 -16.72
N GLU A 41 1.54 5.66 -17.79
CA GLU A 41 0.76 6.75 -18.36
C GLU A 41 -0.66 6.30 -18.75
N GLU A 42 -0.80 5.07 -19.26
CA GLU A 42 -2.09 4.48 -19.63
C GLU A 42 -3.04 4.38 -18.42
N ASN A 43 -2.52 4.03 -17.24
CA ASN A 43 -3.31 3.96 -16.02
C ASN A 43 -3.73 5.34 -15.54
N ARG A 44 -2.81 6.31 -15.59
CA ARG A 44 -3.11 7.71 -15.24
C ARG A 44 -4.16 8.30 -16.18
N MET A 45 -4.09 8.03 -17.48
CA MET A 45 -5.10 8.42 -18.45
C MET A 45 -6.48 7.79 -18.18
N LYS A 46 -6.54 6.49 -17.88
CA LYS A 46 -7.81 5.80 -17.54
C LYS A 46 -8.46 6.42 -16.30
N MET A 47 -7.69 6.57 -15.22
CA MET A 47 -8.19 7.18 -13.98
C MET A 47 -8.57 8.65 -14.17
N GLY A 48 -7.81 9.40 -14.97
CA GLY A 48 -8.13 10.80 -15.32
C GLY A 48 -9.46 10.94 -16.07
N LYS A 49 -9.90 9.90 -16.78
CA LYS A 49 -11.23 9.80 -17.42
C LYS A 49 -12.31 9.25 -16.48
N GLY A 50 -12.01 9.02 -15.20
CA GLY A 50 -12.91 8.39 -14.24
C GLY A 50 -13.14 6.89 -14.48
N ILE A 51 -12.34 6.25 -15.33
CA ILE A 51 -12.47 4.83 -15.64
C ILE A 51 -11.67 4.03 -14.58
N PRO A 52 -12.31 3.11 -13.84
CA PRO A 52 -11.60 2.29 -12.86
C PRO A 52 -10.62 1.34 -13.56
N LEU A 53 -9.42 1.21 -12.99
CA LEU A 53 -8.45 0.20 -13.45
C LEU A 53 -8.98 -1.21 -13.15
N ASN A 54 -8.56 -2.18 -13.96
CA ASN A 54 -8.79 -3.61 -13.69
C ASN A 54 -7.51 -4.31 -13.17
N ASP A 55 -7.50 -5.63 -13.08
CA ASP A 55 -6.36 -6.38 -12.55
C ASP A 55 -5.18 -6.39 -13.55
N GLN A 56 -5.46 -6.47 -14.84
CA GLN A 56 -4.43 -6.43 -15.90
C GLN A 56 -3.70 -5.09 -15.92
N ASP A 57 -4.41 -4.00 -15.63
CA ASP A 57 -3.85 -2.65 -15.49
C ASP A 57 -2.94 -2.54 -14.25
N ARG A 58 -3.34 -3.17 -13.13
CA ARG A 58 -2.65 -3.03 -11.84
C ARG A 58 -1.46 -3.97 -11.69
N ILE A 59 -1.50 -5.17 -12.26
CA ILE A 59 -0.44 -6.17 -12.07
C ILE A 59 0.95 -5.64 -12.48
N PRO A 60 1.16 -5.03 -13.66
CA PRO A 60 2.48 -4.51 -14.04
C PRO A 60 2.98 -3.42 -13.09
N TRP A 61 2.08 -2.52 -12.67
CA TRP A 61 2.38 -1.47 -11.69
C TRP A 61 2.79 -2.05 -10.33
N LEU A 62 2.06 -3.05 -9.83
CA LEU A 62 2.40 -3.72 -8.56
C LEU A 62 3.73 -4.49 -8.64
N CYS A 63 4.06 -5.09 -9.79
CA CYS A 63 5.36 -5.74 -9.99
C CYS A 63 6.51 -4.71 -9.95
N ASN A 64 6.34 -3.57 -10.62
CA ASN A 64 7.33 -2.49 -10.55
C ASN A 64 7.55 -2.00 -9.11
N LEU A 65 6.46 -1.84 -8.34
CA LEU A 65 6.57 -1.50 -6.91
C LEU A 65 7.29 -2.59 -6.11
N HIS A 66 7.01 -3.86 -6.37
CA HIS A 66 7.74 -4.97 -5.75
C HIS A 66 9.25 -4.87 -6.01
N ASP A 67 9.66 -4.61 -7.25
CA ASP A 67 11.08 -4.51 -7.61
C ASP A 67 11.77 -3.34 -6.89
N ILE A 68 11.07 -2.20 -6.74
CA ILE A 68 11.54 -1.05 -5.95
C ILE A 68 11.71 -1.43 -4.48
N LEU A 69 10.69 -2.06 -3.88
CA LEU A 69 10.73 -2.50 -2.48
C LEU A 69 11.88 -3.48 -2.25
N ARG A 70 12.02 -4.49 -3.12
CA ARG A 70 13.05 -5.53 -3.03
C ARG A 70 14.45 -4.93 -3.14
N ARG A 71 14.68 -3.99 -4.08
CA ARG A 71 15.96 -3.30 -4.24
C ARG A 71 16.36 -2.55 -2.97
N ASP A 72 15.46 -1.73 -2.44
CA ASP A 72 15.76 -0.91 -1.27
C ASP A 72 15.97 -1.79 -0.02
N VAL A 73 15.12 -2.80 0.19
CA VAL A 73 15.28 -3.77 1.27
C VAL A 73 16.61 -4.53 1.17
N ALA A 74 17.03 -4.92 -0.04
CA ALA A 74 18.34 -5.56 -0.26
C ALA A 74 19.52 -4.65 0.06
N SER A 75 19.36 -3.32 -0.10
CA SER A 75 20.36 -2.33 0.32
C SER A 75 20.35 -2.03 1.83
N GLY A 76 19.55 -2.76 2.63
CA GLY A 76 19.37 -2.55 4.06
C GLY A 76 18.47 -1.37 4.41
N GLN A 77 17.84 -0.73 3.42
CA GLN A 77 16.89 0.36 3.64
C GLN A 77 15.53 -0.19 4.09
N ARG A 78 14.82 0.63 4.88
CA ARG A 78 13.44 0.37 5.25
C ARG A 78 12.52 1.38 4.55
N VAL A 79 11.32 0.92 4.21
CA VAL A 79 10.45 1.65 3.28
C VAL A 79 9.05 1.83 3.87
N VAL A 80 8.47 3.01 3.67
CA VAL A 80 7.04 3.27 3.86
C VAL A 80 6.43 3.50 2.48
N LEU A 81 5.45 2.67 2.12
CA LEU A 81 4.74 2.72 0.85
C LEU A 81 3.30 3.12 1.09
N ALA A 82 2.86 4.26 0.55
CA ALA A 82 1.44 4.59 0.43
C ALA A 82 0.88 3.90 -0.82
N CYS A 83 -0.03 2.94 -0.66
CA CYS A 83 -0.62 2.22 -1.80
C CYS A 83 -2.01 1.73 -1.46
N SER A 84 -2.96 1.82 -2.40
CA SER A 84 -4.34 1.37 -2.18
C SER A 84 -4.40 -0.13 -1.83
N ALA A 85 -3.65 -0.97 -2.56
CA ALA A 85 -3.46 -2.41 -2.32
C ALA A 85 -4.71 -3.15 -1.79
N LEU A 86 -5.86 -2.85 -2.42
CA LEU A 86 -7.18 -3.15 -1.89
C LEU A 86 -7.47 -4.65 -1.82
N LYS A 87 -6.94 -5.45 -2.75
CA LYS A 87 -7.10 -6.90 -2.77
C LYS A 87 -5.92 -7.61 -2.08
N LYS A 88 -6.19 -8.76 -1.46
CA LYS A 88 -5.17 -9.64 -0.88
C LYS A 88 -4.12 -10.05 -1.93
N GLY A 89 -4.58 -10.35 -3.15
CA GLY A 89 -3.69 -10.68 -4.26
C GLY A 89 -2.69 -9.56 -4.57
N TYR A 90 -3.09 -8.29 -4.44
CA TYR A 90 -2.18 -7.16 -4.68
C TYR A 90 -1.11 -7.06 -3.60
N ARG A 91 -1.49 -7.28 -2.34
CA ARG A 91 -0.55 -7.30 -1.21
C ARG A 91 0.44 -8.45 -1.34
N HIS A 92 0.01 -9.61 -1.82
CA HIS A 92 0.91 -10.72 -2.14
C HIS A 92 1.91 -10.37 -3.25
N ILE A 93 1.49 -9.70 -4.32
CA ILE A 93 2.41 -9.26 -5.40
C ILE A 93 3.48 -8.32 -4.83
N LEU A 94 3.13 -7.40 -3.93
CA LEU A 94 4.12 -6.52 -3.31
C LEU A 94 5.17 -7.28 -2.49
N ILE A 95 4.81 -8.43 -1.90
CA ILE A 95 5.72 -9.26 -1.08
C ILE A 95 6.55 -10.20 -1.95
N ARG A 96 5.94 -10.88 -2.92
CA ARG A 96 6.55 -12.02 -3.65
C ARG A 96 6.83 -11.75 -5.13
N GLY A 97 6.41 -10.61 -5.65
CA GLY A 97 6.40 -10.36 -7.09
C GLY A 97 5.29 -11.13 -7.79
N LYS A 98 5.37 -11.20 -9.12
CA LYS A 98 4.35 -11.86 -9.98
C LYS A 98 4.33 -13.39 -9.84
N GLU A 99 5.35 -13.98 -9.22
CA GLU A 99 5.50 -15.43 -9.08
C GLU A 99 4.56 -16.00 -8.00
N CYS A 100 3.30 -16.15 -8.39
CA CYS A 100 2.34 -17.05 -7.74
C CYS A 100 1.93 -18.22 -8.67
N ALA A 101 2.72 -18.51 -9.70
CA ALA A 101 2.69 -19.81 -10.37
C ALA A 101 3.66 -20.74 -9.62
N PRO A 102 3.28 -22.00 -9.32
CA PRO A 102 4.19 -22.95 -8.69
C PRO A 102 5.33 -23.23 -9.68
N LEU A 103 6.47 -22.59 -9.49
CA LEU A 103 7.69 -22.97 -10.18
C LEU A 103 8.13 -24.31 -9.60
N LYS A 104 8.29 -25.26 -10.52
CA LYS A 104 8.78 -26.60 -10.26
C LYS A 104 10.11 -26.53 -9.54
N CYS A 105 10.32 -27.49 -8.65
CA CYS A 105 11.61 -27.80 -8.08
C CYS A 105 12.60 -28.06 -9.22
N ASP A 106 13.59 -27.20 -9.38
CA ASP A 106 14.88 -27.61 -9.89
C ASP A 106 15.92 -27.17 -8.86
N GLU A 107 16.43 -28.17 -8.16
CA GLU A 107 17.53 -28.04 -7.22
C GLU A 107 18.79 -27.78 -8.02
N SER A 108 19.18 -26.51 -8.19
CA SER A 108 20.56 -26.08 -8.41
C SER A 108 20.58 -24.58 -8.61
N GLU A 109 21.01 -23.84 -7.59
CA GLU A 109 21.98 -22.75 -7.70
C GLU A 109 22.21 -22.16 -6.31
N LYS A 110 23.46 -21.84 -6.00
CA LYS A 110 23.84 -21.14 -4.78
C LYS A 110 23.33 -19.69 -4.88
N GLU A 111 22.05 -19.47 -4.68
CA GLU A 111 21.47 -18.13 -4.64
C GLU A 111 21.68 -17.55 -3.24
N GLU A 112 22.38 -16.41 -3.16
CA GLU A 112 22.29 -15.52 -2.01
C GLU A 112 20.80 -15.32 -1.71
N LYS A 113 20.34 -15.76 -0.53
CA LYS A 113 18.93 -15.65 -0.14
C LYS A 113 18.49 -14.20 -0.41
N PRO A 114 17.60 -13.98 -1.40
CA PRO A 114 17.22 -12.62 -1.74
C PRO A 114 16.57 -11.97 -0.54
N ALA A 115 16.83 -10.68 -0.36
CA ALA A 115 16.34 -9.94 0.79
C ALA A 115 14.80 -10.02 0.84
N GLU A 116 14.30 -10.68 1.89
CA GLU A 116 12.89 -10.96 2.06
C GLU A 116 12.12 -9.69 2.45
N VAL A 117 11.09 -9.34 1.67
CA VAL A 117 10.18 -8.23 1.98
C VAL A 117 9.26 -8.66 3.13
N LYS A 118 9.45 -8.05 4.30
CA LYS A 118 8.64 -8.25 5.52
C LYS A 118 7.69 -7.07 5.67
N LEU A 119 6.49 -7.27 5.15
CA LEU A 119 5.45 -6.26 5.08
C LEU A 119 4.63 -6.19 6.38
N LEU A 120 4.45 -4.99 6.91
CA LEU A 120 3.40 -4.68 7.88
C LEU A 120 2.38 -3.75 7.21
N VAL A 121 1.11 -4.17 7.22
CA VAL A 121 0.01 -3.44 6.60
C VAL A 121 -0.63 -2.50 7.62
N VAL A 122 -0.50 -1.20 7.43
CA VAL A 122 -1.23 -0.15 8.17
C VAL A 122 -2.49 0.19 7.37
N HIS A 123 -3.62 -0.39 7.76
CA HIS A 123 -4.90 -0.16 7.11
C HIS A 123 -5.64 1.02 7.74
N LEU A 124 -5.73 2.11 6.99
CA LEU A 124 -6.51 3.29 7.35
C LEU A 124 -7.98 3.04 7.01
N THR A 125 -8.78 2.81 8.06
CA THR A 125 -10.22 2.48 7.95
C THR A 125 -11.09 3.71 8.18
N GLY A 126 -12.20 3.81 7.47
CA GLY A 126 -13.19 4.87 7.66
C GLY A 126 -14.50 4.50 7.00
N SER A 127 -15.61 5.05 7.49
CA SER A 127 -16.90 4.87 6.83
C SER A 127 -16.92 5.59 5.48
N PHE A 128 -17.84 5.20 4.60
CA PHE A 128 -18.01 5.86 3.31
C PHE A 128 -18.31 7.35 3.49
N GLU A 129 -19.16 7.69 4.46
CA GLU A 129 -19.58 9.06 4.76
C GLU A 129 -18.40 9.92 5.22
N VAL A 130 -17.54 9.39 6.09
CA VAL A 130 -16.34 10.09 6.56
C VAL A 130 -15.39 10.36 5.39
N ILE A 131 -15.10 9.36 4.57
CA ILE A 131 -14.14 9.49 3.48
C ILE A 131 -14.69 10.37 2.35
N SER A 132 -15.96 10.20 2.00
CA SER A 132 -16.66 11.06 1.04
C SER A 132 -16.66 12.52 1.51
N GLY A 133 -16.99 12.77 2.79
CA GLY A 133 -16.94 14.10 3.38
C GLY A 133 -15.56 14.75 3.34
N ARG A 134 -14.47 13.97 3.50
CA ARG A 134 -13.09 14.45 3.34
C ARG A 134 -12.77 14.83 1.89
N LEU A 135 -13.18 14.00 0.94
CA LEU A 135 -12.96 14.25 -0.49
C LEU A 135 -13.69 15.51 -0.96
N LEU A 136 -14.94 15.71 -0.53
CA LEU A 136 -15.74 16.90 -0.88
C LEU A 136 -15.13 18.21 -0.36
N LYS A 137 -14.49 18.17 0.82
CA LYS A 137 -13.81 19.34 1.39
C LYS A 137 -12.49 19.68 0.67
N ARG A 138 -11.92 18.74 -0.07
CA ARG A 138 -10.63 18.94 -0.76
C ARG A 138 -10.87 19.68 -2.07
N LYS A 139 -10.37 20.92 -2.16
CA LYS A 139 -10.38 21.69 -3.42
C LYS A 139 -9.41 21.04 -4.42
N GLY A 140 -9.84 20.85 -5.67
CA GLY A 140 -8.96 20.51 -6.80
C GLY A 140 -8.81 19.03 -7.17
N HIS A 141 -9.35 18.08 -6.39
CA HIS A 141 -9.37 16.66 -6.73
C HIS A 141 -10.76 16.07 -6.47
N PHE A 142 -11.69 16.29 -7.41
CA PHE A 142 -12.99 15.65 -7.34
C PHE A 142 -12.86 14.19 -7.78
N MET A 143 -12.98 13.26 -6.83
CA MET A 143 -13.16 11.86 -7.15
C MET A 143 -14.68 11.56 -7.16
N PRO A 144 -15.24 11.06 -8.27
CA PRO A 144 -16.66 10.75 -8.33
C PRO A 144 -17.07 9.78 -7.21
N PRO A 145 -18.22 9.98 -6.55
CA PRO A 145 -18.73 9.08 -5.51
C PRO A 145 -18.79 7.62 -5.96
N GLU A 146 -19.09 7.38 -7.23
CA GLU A 146 -19.15 6.04 -7.84
C GLU A 146 -17.77 5.36 -7.82
N LEU A 147 -16.70 6.13 -8.05
CA LEU A 147 -15.34 5.60 -8.01
C LEU A 147 -14.92 5.29 -6.57
N LEU A 148 -15.33 6.10 -5.59
CA LEU A 148 -15.14 5.78 -4.18
C LEU A 148 -15.89 4.49 -3.80
N GLN A 149 -17.16 4.37 -4.20
CA GLN A 149 -17.96 3.17 -3.94
C GLN A 149 -17.32 1.92 -4.55
N SER A 150 -16.79 2.02 -5.77
CA SER A 150 -16.07 0.90 -6.41
C SER A 150 -14.85 0.45 -5.61
N GLN A 151 -14.15 1.38 -4.93
CA GLN A 151 -13.00 1.04 -4.08
C GLN A 151 -13.42 0.33 -2.80
N PHE A 152 -14.52 0.76 -2.17
CA PHE A 152 -15.10 0.03 -1.03
C PHE A 152 -15.56 -1.37 -1.45
N ASN A 153 -16.16 -1.52 -2.63
CA ASN A 153 -16.56 -2.83 -3.15
C ASN A 153 -15.35 -3.73 -3.50
N THR A 154 -14.20 -3.13 -3.83
CA THR A 154 -12.95 -3.85 -4.16
C THR A 154 -12.11 -4.15 -2.92
N LEU A 155 -12.36 -3.46 -1.79
CA LEU A 155 -11.58 -3.58 -0.57
C LEU A 155 -11.79 -4.97 0.03
N GLU A 156 -10.70 -5.74 0.07
CA GLU A 156 -10.58 -6.96 0.85
C GLU A 156 -9.76 -6.62 2.10
N PRO A 157 -10.40 -6.35 3.26
CA PRO A 157 -9.69 -5.94 4.46
C PRO A 157 -8.61 -6.96 4.83
N PRO A 158 -7.40 -6.52 5.23
CA PRO A 158 -6.36 -7.43 5.66
C PRO A 158 -6.86 -8.22 6.88
N SER A 159 -6.59 -9.52 6.86
CA SER A 159 -6.98 -10.46 7.92
C SER A 159 -5.86 -11.48 8.16
N ALA A 160 -5.89 -12.16 9.31
CA ALA A 160 -4.90 -13.19 9.62
C ALA A 160 -4.85 -14.25 8.49
N PRO A 161 -3.66 -14.71 8.05
CA PRO A 161 -2.35 -14.57 8.69
C PRO A 161 -1.53 -13.33 8.24
N GLU A 162 -2.12 -12.35 7.55
CA GLU A 162 -1.41 -11.12 7.18
C GLU A 162 -0.99 -10.35 8.44
N ASN A 163 0.20 -9.72 8.43
CA ASN A 163 0.63 -8.85 9.51
C ASN A 163 0.05 -7.44 9.26
N PHE A 164 -0.97 -7.06 10.03
CA PHE A 164 -1.66 -5.78 9.84
C PHE A 164 -2.01 -5.08 11.15
N VAL A 165 -2.23 -3.78 11.07
CA VAL A 165 -2.84 -2.92 12.09
C VAL A 165 -3.94 -2.11 11.41
N GLN A 166 -5.11 -2.02 12.03
CA GLN A 166 -6.22 -1.19 11.56
C GLN A 166 -6.29 0.07 12.41
N ILE A 167 -6.39 1.22 11.76
CA ILE A 167 -6.47 2.51 12.44
C ILE A 167 -7.58 3.34 11.80
N SER A 168 -8.50 3.83 12.62
CA SER A 168 -9.56 4.73 12.13
C SER A 168 -8.96 6.04 11.66
N VAL A 169 -9.41 6.48 10.48
CA VAL A 169 -9.07 7.77 9.90
C VAL A 169 -9.68 8.93 10.67
N ASP A 170 -10.67 8.71 11.54
CA ASP A 170 -11.38 9.77 12.30
C ASP A 170 -10.48 10.61 13.20
N GLN A 171 -9.28 10.11 13.48
CA GLN A 171 -8.24 10.76 14.26
C GLN A 171 -7.39 11.71 13.40
N SER A 172 -6.65 12.59 14.06
CA SER A 172 -5.65 13.42 13.38
C SER A 172 -4.48 12.56 12.87
N PRO A 173 -3.77 12.99 11.79
CA PRO A 173 -2.59 12.27 11.31
C PRO A 173 -1.54 12.02 12.38
N SER A 174 -1.33 12.99 13.29
CA SER A 174 -0.36 12.88 14.39
C SER A 174 -0.72 11.77 15.38
N GLU A 175 -2.01 11.63 15.73
CA GLU A 175 -2.48 10.55 16.61
C GLU A 175 -2.34 9.18 15.94
N ILE A 176 -2.66 9.08 14.64
CA ILE A 176 -2.48 7.85 13.86
C ILE A 176 -1.01 7.41 13.91
N ILE A 177 -0.06 8.33 13.72
CA ILE A 177 1.37 8.03 13.77
C ILE A 177 1.77 7.56 15.17
N ALA A 178 1.35 8.26 16.22
CA ALA A 178 1.64 7.89 17.60
C ALA A 178 1.20 6.44 17.91
N ILE A 179 0.00 6.06 17.46
CA ILE A 179 -0.52 4.69 17.60
C ILE A 179 0.35 3.67 16.86
N ILE A 180 0.75 3.95 15.61
CA ILE A 180 1.60 3.05 14.82
C ILE A 180 2.94 2.84 15.53
N MET A 181 3.53 3.92 16.03
CA MET A 181 4.82 3.89 16.73
C MET A 181 4.75 3.08 18.02
N GLU A 182 3.67 3.24 18.81
CA GLU A 182 3.51 2.51 20.07
C GLU A 182 3.29 1.00 19.87
N MET A 183 2.52 0.59 18.86
CA MET A 183 2.08 -0.79 18.69
C MET A 183 3.15 -1.75 18.13
N LYS A 184 4.10 -1.24 17.32
CA LYS A 184 4.95 -2.12 16.47
C LYS A 184 6.42 -1.73 16.40
N MET A 185 6.84 -0.68 17.10
CA MET A 185 8.24 -0.23 17.16
C MET A 185 8.88 -0.36 18.55
N LYS A 186 8.25 -1.11 19.47
CA LYS A 186 8.86 -1.64 20.70
C LYS A 186 9.41 -3.05 20.49
#